data_AF-X1UA78-F1
#
_entry.id   AF-X1UA78-F1
#
_cell.length_a   1.000
_cell.length_b   1.000
_cell.length_c   1.000
_cell.angle_alpha   90.00
_cell.angle_beta   90.00
_cell.angle_gamma   90.00
#
_symmetry.space_group_name_H-M   'P 1'
#
loop_
_entity.id
_entity.type
_entity.pdbx_description
1 polymer ?
#
loop_
_entity_poly.entity_id
_entity_poly.type
_entity_poly.pdbx_seq_one_letter_code
_entity_poly.pdbx_strand_id
1 'polypeptide(L)'
;MDNQLQSSRLTPISDAGVIRYLEQAITGGKHWYIALLEAIGLWTVAEEVHNQRRYRYLIAGEAFDWLLLAERLCQAVDGLLPDNEKTALLFHGQPPLNLTVDRFKELIGGGKYHQYLNYFYGITVEEALILAVQEEV
;
A
#
# COMPACT_ATOMS: atom_id res chain seq x y z
N MET A 1 35.04 -11.39 27.67
CA MET A 1 33.74 -11.95 27.24
C MET A 1 32.74 -10.85 27.51
N ASP A 2 32.10 -10.32 26.48
CA ASP A 2 30.66 -10.04 26.48
C ASP A 2 30.26 -9.39 25.15
N ASN A 3 29.11 -9.85 24.70
CA ASN A 3 28.78 -10.14 23.32
C ASN A 3 28.24 -8.90 22.60
N GLN A 4 28.74 -8.66 21.39
CA GLN A 4 28.27 -7.64 20.47
C GLN A 4 26.84 -7.96 20.02
N LEU A 5 25.84 -7.35 20.68
CA LEU A 5 24.50 -7.24 20.13
C LEU A 5 24.53 -6.20 19.01
N GLN A 6 24.96 -6.62 17.82
CA GLN A 6 24.66 -5.95 16.56
C GLN A 6 23.16 -6.13 16.28
N SER A 7 22.33 -5.35 16.96
CA SER A 7 20.99 -5.05 16.49
C SER A 7 21.17 -4.25 15.19
N SER A 8 21.10 -4.93 14.06
CA SER A 8 21.04 -4.35 12.73
C SER A 8 19.88 -3.36 12.69
N ARG A 9 20.19 -2.08 12.95
CA ARG A 9 19.30 -0.96 12.69
C ARG A 9 19.08 -0.95 11.19
N LEU A 10 17.99 -1.57 10.74
CA LEU A 10 17.42 -1.27 9.45
C LEU A 10 17.11 0.23 9.49
N THR A 11 18.00 1.03 8.91
CA THR A 11 17.70 2.44 8.68
C THR A 11 16.39 2.47 7.91
N PRO A 12 15.37 3.21 8.38
CA PRO A 12 14.14 3.35 7.62
C PRO A 12 14.54 3.82 6.23
N ILE A 13 14.20 3.01 5.23
CA ILE A 13 14.44 3.39 3.84
C ILE A 13 13.64 4.69 3.67
N SER A 14 14.32 5.80 3.42
CA SER A 14 13.67 7.06 3.08
C SER A 14 12.68 6.81 1.94
N ASP A 15 11.58 7.54 1.85
CA ASP A 15 10.55 7.37 0.82
C ASP A 15 11.14 7.24 -0.61
N ALA A 16 12.15 8.06 -0.92
CA ALA A 16 12.91 8.01 -2.17
C ALA A 16 13.61 6.66 -2.42
N GLY A 17 14.07 6.00 -1.37
CA GLY A 17 14.67 4.67 -1.42
C GLY A 17 13.65 3.56 -1.70
N VAL A 18 12.41 3.71 -1.24
CA VAL A 18 11.32 2.76 -1.55
C VAL A 18 10.88 2.91 -3.00
N ILE A 19 10.78 4.15 -3.50
CA ILE A 19 10.52 4.42 -4.92
C ILE A 19 11.62 3.84 -5.80
N ARG A 20 12.89 4.07 -5.43
CA ARG A 20 14.03 3.49 -6.16
C ARG A 20 14.01 1.95 -6.14
N TYR A 21 13.64 1.35 -5.01
CA TYR A 21 13.46 -0.10 -4.93
C TYR A 21 12.39 -0.59 -5.92
N LEU A 22 11.25 0.09 -5.98
CA LEU A 22 10.15 -0.23 -6.88
C LEU A 22 10.61 -0.18 -8.35
N GLU A 23 11.27 0.91 -8.75
CA GLU A 23 11.82 1.10 -10.09
C GLU A 23 12.82 -0.02 -10.45
N GLN A 24 13.75 -0.33 -9.56
CA GLN A 24 14.77 -1.37 -9.75
C GLN A 24 14.15 -2.77 -9.83
N ALA A 25 13.13 -3.07 -9.02
CA ALA A 25 12.46 -4.36 -9.06
C ALA A 25 11.71 -4.56 -10.39
N ILE A 26 11.01 -3.54 -10.89
CA ILE A 26 10.28 -3.59 -12.16
C ILE A 26 11.26 -3.75 -13.34
N THR A 27 12.29 -2.90 -13.39
CA THR A 27 13.31 -2.96 -14.46
C THR A 27 14.16 -4.23 -14.40
N GLY A 28 14.29 -4.83 -13.21
CA GLY A 28 14.92 -6.14 -13.02
C GLY A 28 14.06 -7.35 -13.44
N GLY A 29 12.86 -7.11 -13.98
CA GLY A 29 11.97 -8.15 -14.51
C GLY A 29 11.00 -8.75 -13.49
N LYS A 30 10.94 -8.22 -12.25
CA LYS A 30 9.88 -8.61 -11.32
C LYS A 30 8.54 -8.08 -11.82
N HIS A 31 7.49 -8.87 -11.67
CA HIS A 31 6.15 -8.40 -11.98
C HIS A 31 5.80 -7.18 -11.12
N TRP A 32 5.38 -6.10 -11.77
CA TRP A 32 5.20 -4.79 -11.13
C TRP A 32 4.26 -4.82 -9.93
N TYR A 33 3.17 -5.59 -10.01
CA TYR A 33 2.23 -5.75 -8.88
C TYR A 33 2.88 -6.36 -7.64
N ILE A 34 3.80 -7.31 -7.79
CA ILE A 34 4.53 -7.89 -6.66
C ILE A 34 5.49 -6.85 -6.07
N ALA A 35 6.23 -6.16 -6.93
CA ALA A 35 7.14 -5.09 -6.52
C ALA A 35 6.42 -3.96 -5.80
N LEU A 36 5.21 -3.62 -6.25
CA LEU A 36 4.34 -2.62 -5.63
C LEU A 36 3.93 -3.03 -4.22
N LEU A 37 3.46 -4.27 -4.02
CA LEU A 37 3.05 -4.75 -2.70
C LEU A 37 4.24 -4.81 -1.73
N GLU A 38 5.42 -5.21 -2.19
CA GLU A 38 6.65 -5.15 -1.39
C GLU A 38 7.02 -3.70 -1.03
N ALA A 39 6.94 -2.78 -1.99
CA ALA A 39 7.19 -1.36 -1.75
C ALA A 39 6.19 -0.77 -0.74
N ILE A 40 4.92 -1.16 -0.82
CA ILE A 40 3.89 -0.82 0.18
C ILE A 40 4.29 -1.34 1.56
N GLY A 41 4.79 -2.57 1.65
CA GLY A 41 5.30 -3.16 2.89
C GLY A 41 6.47 -2.38 3.49
N LEU A 42 7.36 -1.85 2.66
CA LEU A 42 8.53 -1.05 3.06
C LEU A 42 8.20 0.41 3.39
N TRP A 43 7.05 0.93 2.95
CA TRP A 43 6.68 2.33 3.16
C TRP A 43 6.32 2.62 4.62
N THR A 44 6.97 3.60 5.24
CA THR A 44 6.80 3.90 6.67
C THR A 44 6.07 5.21 6.97
N VAL A 45 5.91 6.08 5.96
CA VAL A 45 5.29 7.39 6.14
C VAL A 45 3.76 7.27 6.15
N ALA A 46 3.14 7.79 7.21
CA ALA A 46 1.70 7.75 7.42
C ALA A 46 0.94 8.78 6.57
N GLU A 47 1.56 9.93 6.30
CA GLU A 47 1.02 10.99 5.47
C GLU A 47 2.13 11.84 4.84
N GLU A 48 1.89 12.36 3.64
CA GLU A 48 2.79 13.29 2.96
C GLU A 48 2.01 14.36 2.18
N VAL A 49 2.70 15.43 1.77
CA VAL A 49 2.19 16.40 0.82
C VAL A 49 3.01 16.28 -0.46
N HIS A 50 2.36 15.87 -1.55
CA HIS A 50 2.98 15.69 -2.86
C HIS A 50 2.16 16.42 -3.92
N ASN A 51 2.81 17.23 -4.76
CA ASN A 51 2.15 18.05 -5.79
C ASN A 51 0.94 18.83 -5.26
N GLN A 52 1.09 19.48 -4.10
CA GLN A 52 0.04 20.26 -3.42
C GLN A 52 -1.17 19.43 -2.94
N ARG A 53 -1.19 18.11 -3.15
CA ARG A 53 -2.18 17.19 -2.59
C ARG A 53 -1.63 16.56 -1.32
N ARG A 54 -2.45 16.54 -0.27
CA ARG A 54 -2.15 15.79 0.96
C ARG A 54 -2.60 14.34 0.76
N TYR A 55 -1.68 13.41 0.96
CA TYR A 55 -1.95 11.99 0.99
C TYR A 55 -1.88 11.51 2.43
N ARG A 56 -2.96 10.90 2.93
CA ARG A 56 -3.02 10.32 4.27
C ARG A 56 -3.27 8.83 4.15
N TYR A 57 -2.20 8.05 4.17
CA TYR A 57 -2.25 6.61 3.98
C TYR A 57 -2.72 5.87 5.23
N LEU A 58 -2.29 6.34 6.41
CA LEU A 58 -2.62 5.72 7.69
C LEU A 58 -3.45 6.68 8.56
N ILE A 59 -4.70 6.31 8.79
CA ILE A 59 -5.66 7.08 9.58
C ILE A 59 -5.56 6.61 11.03
N ALA A 60 -5.28 7.56 11.93
CA ALA A 60 -5.15 7.35 13.37
C ALA A 60 -4.16 6.25 13.80
N GLY A 61 -3.27 5.80 12.92
CA GLY A 61 -2.38 4.66 13.19
C GLY A 61 -3.03 3.28 12.99
N GLU A 62 -4.33 3.24 12.67
CA GLU A 62 -5.15 2.03 12.76
C GLU A 62 -5.73 1.57 11.42
N ALA A 63 -6.06 2.50 10.51
CA ALA A 63 -6.70 2.18 9.24
C ALA A 63 -5.82 2.59 8.06
N PHE A 64 -5.41 1.62 7.25
CA PHE A 64 -4.47 1.80 6.15
C PHE A 64 -5.17 1.76 4.79
N ASP A 65 -5.23 2.91 4.12
CA ASP A 65 -5.65 3.02 2.72
C ASP A 65 -4.48 2.67 1.80
N TRP A 66 -4.35 1.38 1.52
CA TRP A 66 -3.27 0.87 0.67
C TRP A 66 -3.42 1.25 -0.80
N LEU A 67 -4.66 1.50 -1.29
CA LEU A 67 -4.91 1.92 -2.67
C LEU A 67 -4.45 3.35 -2.89
N LEU A 68 -4.62 4.24 -1.91
CA LEU A 68 -4.08 5.60 -1.97
C LEU A 68 -2.54 5.60 -2.03
N LEU A 69 -1.89 4.69 -1.28
CA LEU A 69 -0.44 4.52 -1.38
C LEU A 69 -0.04 3.91 -2.73
N ALA A 70 -0.80 2.93 -3.22
CA ALA A 70 -0.59 2.35 -4.54
C ALA A 70 -0.66 3.42 -5.64
N GLU A 71 -1.65 4.33 -5.59
CA GLU A 71 -1.78 5.46 -6.51
C GLU A 71 -0.50 6.29 -6.53
N ARG A 72 0.00 6.68 -5.35
CA ARG A 72 1.20 7.50 -5.19
C ARG A 72 2.45 6.82 -5.76
N LEU A 73 2.61 5.52 -5.48
CA LEU A 73 3.76 4.73 -5.93
C LEU A 73 3.70 4.52 -7.44
N CYS A 74 2.52 4.21 -7.99
CA CYS A 74 2.31 4.10 -9.43
C CYS A 74 2.64 5.41 -10.15
N GLN A 75 2.24 6.57 -9.60
CA GLN A 75 2.61 7.89 -10.15
C GLN A 75 4.13 8.12 -10.19
N ALA A 76 4.88 7.56 -9.23
CA ALA A 76 6.33 7.70 -9.19
C ALA A 76 7.05 6.86 -10.28
N VAL A 77 6.41 5.79 -10.77
CA VAL A 77 6.97 4.88 -11.78
C VAL A 77 6.07 4.76 -13.02
N ASP A 78 5.27 5.80 -13.30
CA ASP A 78 4.13 5.73 -14.23
C ASP A 78 4.51 5.21 -15.63
N GLY A 79 5.69 5.58 -16.11
CA GLY A 79 6.22 5.14 -17.42
C GLY A 79 6.71 3.69 -17.49
N LEU A 80 6.64 2.92 -16.39
CA LEU A 80 7.05 1.52 -16.33
C LEU A 80 5.87 0.54 -16.23
N LEU A 81 4.64 1.05 -16.11
CA LEU A 81 3.44 0.25 -15.84
C LEU A 81 2.51 0.19 -17.05
N PRO A 82 1.86 -0.96 -17.33
CA PRO A 82 0.78 -1.01 -18.30
C PRO A 82 -0.41 -0.14 -17.85
N ASP A 83 -0.79 0.86 -18.64
CA ASP A 83 -1.86 1.81 -18.28
C ASP A 83 -3.21 1.15 -18.00
N ASN A 84 -3.54 0.11 -18.76
CA ASN A 84 -4.79 -0.64 -18.60
C ASN A 84 -4.85 -1.35 -17.24
N GLU A 85 -3.77 -2.05 -16.84
CA GLU A 85 -3.72 -2.78 -15.58
C GLU A 85 -3.64 -1.83 -14.39
N LYS A 86 -2.86 -0.75 -14.51
CA LYS A 86 -2.79 0.34 -13.51
C LYS A 86 -4.18 0.93 -13.26
N THR A 87 -4.92 1.24 -14.32
CA THR A 87 -6.28 1.79 -14.23
C THR A 87 -7.24 0.78 -13.60
N ALA A 88 -7.19 -0.48 -14.05
CA ALA A 88 -8.03 -1.55 -13.49
C ALA A 88 -7.79 -1.75 -11.99
N LEU A 89 -6.54 -1.70 -11.54
CA LEU A 89 -6.20 -1.80 -10.12
C LEU A 89 -6.70 -0.60 -9.33
N LEU A 90 -6.35 0.63 -9.75
CA LEU A 90 -6.59 1.83 -8.93
C LEU A 90 -8.05 2.27 -8.90
N PHE A 91 -8.81 2.03 -9.97
CA PHE A 91 -10.20 2.49 -10.08
C PHE A 91 -11.24 1.37 -9.96
N HIS A 92 -10.86 0.12 -10.25
CA HIS A 92 -11.78 -1.02 -10.21
C HIS A 92 -11.38 -2.08 -9.17
N GLY A 93 -10.26 -1.90 -8.46
CA GLY A 93 -9.77 -2.87 -7.48
C GLY A 93 -9.39 -4.21 -8.10
N GLN A 94 -9.12 -4.25 -9.41
CA GLN A 94 -8.83 -5.48 -10.16
C GLN A 94 -7.32 -5.69 -10.28
N PRO A 95 -6.73 -6.62 -9.51
CA PRO A 95 -5.30 -6.87 -9.58
C PRO A 95 -4.94 -7.60 -10.88
N PRO A 96 -3.78 -7.31 -11.49
CA PRO A 96 -3.32 -7.99 -12.71
C PRO A 96 -2.92 -9.45 -12.46
N LEU A 97 -2.66 -9.81 -11.20
CA LEU A 97 -2.32 -11.16 -10.78
C LEU A 97 -3.29 -11.62 -9.69
N ASN A 98 -3.74 -12.86 -9.81
CA ASN A 98 -4.49 -13.52 -8.76
C ASN A 98 -3.52 -13.99 -7.67
N LEU A 99 -3.50 -13.31 -6.52
CA LEU A 99 -2.70 -13.68 -5.36
C LEU A 99 -3.60 -14.29 -4.29
N THR A 100 -3.08 -15.30 -3.59
CA THR A 100 -3.72 -15.77 -2.36
C THR A 100 -3.62 -14.70 -1.28
N VAL A 101 -4.59 -14.70 -0.36
CA VAL A 101 -4.62 -13.77 0.78
C VAL A 101 -3.33 -13.88 1.61
N ASP A 102 -2.82 -15.09 1.81
CA ASP A 102 -1.57 -15.32 2.54
C ASP A 102 -0.39 -14.66 1.84
N ARG A 103 -0.29 -14.80 0.51
CA ARG A 103 0.79 -14.19 -0.24
C ARG A 103 0.70 -12.66 -0.24
N PHE A 104 -0.51 -12.12 -0.35
CA PHE A 104 -0.74 -10.68 -0.21
C PHE A 104 -0.27 -10.17 1.16
N LYS A 105 -0.69 -10.84 2.25
CA LYS A 105 -0.30 -10.52 3.63
C LYS A 105 1.21 -10.59 3.85
N GLU A 106 1.88 -11.58 3.26
CA GLU A 106 3.35 -11.71 3.32
C GLU A 106 4.05 -10.51 2.67
N LEU A 107 3.55 -10.05 1.52
CA LEU A 107 4.18 -8.96 0.75
C LEU A 107 4.02 -7.60 1.44
N ILE A 108 2.82 -7.28 1.93
CA ILE A 108 2.57 -6.00 2.60
C ILE A 108 2.96 -5.99 4.08
N GLY A 109 3.13 -7.16 4.68
CA GLY A 109 3.42 -7.34 6.11
C GLY A 109 2.17 -7.38 7.00
N GLY A 110 2.24 -8.18 8.07
CA GLY A 110 1.10 -8.47 8.94
C GLY A 110 0.47 -7.25 9.62
N GLY A 111 1.28 -6.25 10.01
CA GLY A 111 0.78 -5.01 10.63
C GLY A 111 -0.08 -4.19 9.66
N LYS A 112 0.43 -3.93 8.45
CA LYS A 112 -0.31 -3.23 7.40
C LYS A 112 -1.54 -4.01 6.94
N TYR A 113 -1.46 -5.34 6.91
CA TYR A 113 -2.63 -6.17 6.62
C TYR A 113 -3.74 -6.00 7.66
N HIS A 114 -3.41 -5.97 8.96
CA HIS A 114 -4.39 -5.69 10.00
C HIS A 114 -5.00 -4.29 9.84
N GLN A 115 -4.16 -3.28 9.58
CA GLN A 115 -4.62 -1.91 9.37
C GLN A 115 -5.48 -1.76 8.10
N TYR A 116 -5.17 -2.53 7.04
CA TYR A 116 -5.99 -2.60 5.84
C TYR A 116 -7.38 -3.16 6.15
N LEU A 117 -7.47 -4.23 6.94
CA LEU A 117 -8.76 -4.77 7.36
C LEU A 117 -9.56 -3.74 8.15
N ASN A 118 -8.93 -2.99 9.05
CA ASN A 118 -9.61 -1.91 9.79
C ASN A 118 -10.17 -0.84 8.85
N TYR A 119 -9.43 -0.46 7.80
CA TYR A 119 -9.91 0.46 6.77
C TYR A 119 -11.13 -0.11 6.03
N PHE A 120 -11.03 -1.37 5.57
CA PHE A 120 -12.10 -2.06 4.86
C PHE A 120 -13.38 -2.22 5.72
N TYR A 121 -13.23 -2.60 6.99
CA TYR A 121 -14.37 -2.71 7.90
C TYR A 121 -14.98 -1.35 8.24
N GLY A 122 -14.17 -0.30 8.37
CA GLY A 122 -14.67 1.07 8.52
C GLY A 122 -15.60 1.47 7.38
N ILE A 123 -15.16 1.29 6.12
CA ILE A 123 -15.98 1.56 4.94
C ILE A 123 -17.25 0.70 4.94
N THR A 124 -17.12 -0.61 5.16
CA THR A 124 -18.26 -1.55 5.13
C THR A 124 -19.35 -1.18 6.15
N VAL A 125 -18.94 -0.76 7.36
CA VAL A 125 -19.87 -0.35 8.42
C VAL A 125 -20.55 0.97 8.10
N GLU A 126 -19.81 1.95 7.55
CA GLU A 126 -20.39 3.24 7.14
C GLU A 126 -21.39 3.06 6.00
N GLU A 127 -21.10 2.23 4.99
CA GLU A 127 -22.02 1.91 3.90
C GLU A 127 -23.31 1.26 4.43
N ALA A 128 -23.19 0.30 5.36
CA ALA A 128 -24.35 -0.35 5.97
C ALA A 128 -25.20 0.64 6.78
N LEU A 129 -24.59 1.60 7.47
CA LEU A 129 -25.30 2.64 8.22
C LEU A 129 -26.06 3.59 7.29
N ILE A 130 -25.44 4.01 6.18
CA ILE A 130 -26.10 4.85 5.16
C ILE A 130 -27.32 4.13 4.59
N LEU A 131 -27.18 2.85 4.25
CA LEU A 131 -28.29 2.02 3.75
C LEU A 131 -29.43 1.92 4.78
N ALA A 132 -29.12 1.65 6.05
CA ALA A 132 -30.13 1.58 7.11
C ALA A 132 -30.90 2.90 7.28
N VAL A 133 -30.21 4.05 7.20
CA VAL A 133 -30.85 5.38 7.26
C VAL A 133 -31.71 5.64 6.01
N GLN A 134 -31.28 5.18 4.84
CA GLN A 134 -32.07 5.31 3.60
C GLN A 134 -33.34 4.45 3.62
N GLU A 135 -33.34 3.31 4.31
CA GLU A 135 -34.51 2.43 4.46
C GLU A 135 -35.52 2.90 5.52
N GLU A 136 -35.13 3.81 6.44
CA GLU A 136 -36.02 4.39 7.45
C GLU A 136 -36.85 5.61 6.95
N VAL A 137 -36.65 6.08 5.71
CA VAL A 137 -37.33 7.27 5.13
C VAL A 137 -38.42 6.91 4.13
#